data_AF-A0A520WWN0-F1
#
_entry.id   AF-A0A520WWN0-F1
#
_cell.length_a   1.000
_cell.length_b   1.000
_cell.length_c   1.000
_cell.angle_alpha   90.00
_cell.angle_beta   90.00
_cell.angle_gamma   90.00
#
_symmetry.space_group_name_H-M   'P 1'
#
loop_
_entity.id
_entity.type
_entity.pdbx_description
1 polymer ?
#
loop_
_entity_poly.entity_id
_entity_poly.type
_entity_poly.pdbx_seq_one_letter_code
_entity_poly.pdbx_strand_id
1 'polypeptide(L)'
;LFREWLQVHYPERAGKVMSIVRSIRDGKDNDPSFFSRLKPNGVWADLFRARFALACKRTVIGKTRFNLDCSAFRKPPQGGQLRLL
;
A
#
# COMPACT_ATOMS: atom_id res chain seq x y z
N LEU A 1 17.70 1.61 -1.76
CA LEU A 1 17.03 1.91 -3.04
C LEU A 1 16.20 3.20 -3.04
N PHE A 2 14.98 3.27 -2.48
CA PHE A 2 14.13 4.47 -2.63
C PHE A 2 14.74 5.75 -2.00
N ARG A 3 15.31 5.62 -0.79
CA ARG A 3 16.00 6.74 -0.13
C ARG A 3 17.15 7.28 -0.97
N GLU A 4 18.00 6.40 -1.49
CA GLU A 4 19.16 6.79 -2.32
C GLU A 4 18.69 7.46 -3.61
N TRP A 5 17.67 6.88 -4.26
CA TRP A 5 17.08 7.49 -5.45
C TRP A 5 16.58 8.92 -5.18
N LEU A 6 15.93 9.16 -4.04
CA LEU A 6 15.51 10.50 -3.63
C LEU A 6 16.71 11.43 -3.40
N GLN A 7 17.79 10.92 -2.80
CA GLN A 7 19.00 11.73 -2.59
C GLN A 7 19.68 12.11 -3.90
N VAL A 8 19.67 11.22 -4.90
CA VAL A 8 20.26 11.48 -6.22
C VAL A 8 19.42 12.46 -7.02
N HIS A 9 18.10 12.26 -7.08
CA HIS A 9 17.25 13.01 -8.03
C HIS A 9 16.50 14.19 -7.40
N TYR A 10 16.27 14.17 -6.09
CA TYR A 10 15.50 15.18 -5.36
C TYR A 10 16.05 15.47 -3.95
N PRO A 11 17.35 15.78 -3.81
CA PRO A 11 18.03 15.90 -2.51
C PRO A 11 17.30 16.86 -1.55
N GLU A 12 16.90 18.04 -2.04
CA GLU A 12 16.19 19.08 -1.27
C GLU A 12 14.86 18.59 -0.67
N ARG A 13 14.23 17.58 -1.27
CA ARG A 13 12.92 17.05 -0.82
C ARG A 13 13.08 15.75 -0.04
N ALA A 14 14.22 15.07 -0.15
CA ALA A 14 14.42 13.73 0.35
C ALA A 14 14.13 13.63 1.85
N GLY A 15 14.61 14.58 2.65
CA GLY A 15 14.36 14.62 4.09
C GLY A 15 12.87 14.72 4.43
N LYS A 16 12.16 15.65 3.80
CA LYS A 16 10.72 15.84 4.01
C LYS A 16 9.91 14.62 3.58
N VAL A 17 10.20 14.07 2.40
CA VAL A 17 9.49 12.89 1.87
C VAL A 17 9.70 11.69 2.81
N MET A 18 10.94 11.41 3.22
CA MET A 18 11.22 10.30 4.13
C MET A 18 10.63 10.52 5.52
N SER A 19 10.55 11.75 6.01
CA SER A 19 9.87 12.07 7.27
C SER A 19 8.38 11.72 7.20
N ILE A 20 7.69 12.10 6.12
CA ILE A 20 6.27 11.75 5.92
C ILE A 20 6.10 10.23 5.84
N VAL A 21 6.94 9.53 5.07
CA VAL A 21 6.91 8.06 4.94
C VAL A 21 7.00 7.38 6.30
N ARG A 22 7.93 7.82 7.15
CA ARG A 22 8.10 7.27 8.50
C ARG A 22 6.94 7.62 9.42
N SER A 23 6.40 8.83 9.32
CA SER A 23 5.30 9.28 10.18
C SER A 23 4.04 8.42 10.05
N ILE A 24 3.83 7.81 8.88
CA ILE A 24 2.67 6.95 8.60
C ILE A 24 2.97 5.45 8.77
N ARG A 25 4.20 5.09 9.20
CA ARG A 25 4.72 3.72 9.32
C ARG A 25 5.47 3.50 10.65
N ASP A 26 5.04 4.16 11.71
CA ASP A 26 5.61 4.04 13.06
C ASP A 26 7.14 4.24 13.09
N GLY A 27 7.62 5.24 12.38
CA GLY A 27 9.04 5.60 12.32
C GLY A 27 9.86 4.80 11.31
N LYS A 28 9.28 3.77 10.66
CA LYS A 28 10.00 2.88 9.74
C LYS A 28 9.94 3.39 8.30
N ASP A 29 11.00 3.12 7.53
CA ASP A 29 10.96 3.35 6.09
C ASP A 29 9.96 2.39 5.39
N ASN A 30 9.76 1.19 5.95
CA ASN A 30 8.83 0.18 5.44
C ASN A 30 8.23 -0.68 6.56
N ASP A 31 6.98 -1.10 6.39
CA ASP A 31 6.32 -2.10 7.23
C ASP A 31 6.00 -3.36 6.41
N PRO A 32 6.74 -4.46 6.61
CA PRO A 32 6.52 -5.72 5.89
C PRO A 32 5.44 -6.60 6.51
N SER A 33 5.01 -6.32 7.74
CA SER A 33 4.14 -7.19 8.51
C SER A 33 2.77 -7.34 7.84
N PHE A 34 2.25 -8.57 7.85
CA PHE A 34 0.87 -8.79 7.43
C PHE A 34 -0.08 -7.98 8.33
N PHE A 35 -1.25 -7.64 7.79
CA PHE A 35 -2.29 -6.82 8.42
C PHE A 35 -1.98 -5.33 8.62
N SER A 36 -0.73 -4.95 8.86
CA SER A 36 -0.33 -3.54 9.03
C SER A 36 0.31 -2.96 7.76
N ARG A 37 0.95 -3.79 6.93
CA ARG A 37 1.39 -3.38 5.59
C ARG A 37 0.23 -2.79 4.79
N LEU A 38 0.51 -1.73 4.05
CA LEU A 38 -0.48 -1.00 3.24
C LEU A 38 -1.61 -0.34 4.05
N LYS A 39 -1.53 -0.31 5.38
CA LYS A 39 -2.46 0.44 6.24
C LYS A 39 -1.73 1.58 6.93
N PRO A 40 -1.46 2.69 6.21
CA PRO A 40 -0.79 3.84 6.80
C PRO A 40 -1.71 4.51 7.83
N ASN A 41 -1.11 5.01 8.90
CA ASN A 41 -1.80 5.66 10.01
C ASN A 41 -1.43 7.15 10.13
N GLY A 42 -2.18 7.88 10.95
CA GLY A 42 -1.93 9.29 11.26
C GLY A 42 -2.44 10.29 10.21
N VAL A 43 -2.26 11.58 10.52
CA VAL A 43 -2.88 12.71 9.81
C VAL A 43 -2.52 12.74 8.32
N TRP A 44 -1.27 12.44 7.97
CA TRP A 44 -0.85 12.36 6.56
C TRP A 44 -1.58 11.26 5.80
N ALA A 45 -1.78 10.09 6.43
CA ALA A 45 -2.52 9.00 5.82
C ALA A 45 -3.98 9.40 5.57
N ASP A 46 -4.62 10.07 6.54
CA ASP A 46 -5.99 10.58 6.40
C ASP A 46 -6.11 11.63 5.29
N LEU A 47 -5.15 12.56 5.22
CA LEU A 47 -5.11 13.56 4.15
C LEU A 47 -4.98 12.91 2.77
N PHE A 48 -4.10 11.92 2.61
CA PHE A 48 -3.97 11.19 1.35
C PHE A 48 -5.25 10.43 1.00
N ARG A 49 -5.87 9.75 1.97
CA ARG A 49 -7.16 9.05 1.77
C ARG A 49 -8.26 10.01 1.30
N ALA A 50 -8.40 11.17 1.97
CA ALA A 50 -9.40 12.16 1.62
C ALA A 50 -9.19 12.73 0.21
N ARG A 51 -7.94 13.07 -0.14
CA ARG A 51 -7.59 13.58 -1.49
C ARG A 51 -7.86 12.55 -2.57
N PHE A 52 -7.48 11.30 -2.33
CA PHE A 52 -7.70 10.22 -3.29
C PHE A 52 -9.19 9.94 -3.49
N ALA A 53 -9.98 9.86 -2.41
CA ALA A 53 -11.42 9.67 -2.48
C ALA A 53 -12.12 10.80 -3.26
N LEU A 54 -11.70 12.05 -3.05
CA LEU A 54 -12.22 13.19 -3.80
C LEU A 54 -11.86 13.12 -5.29
N ALA A 55 -10.63 12.72 -5.62
CA ALA A 55 -10.20 12.54 -7.00
C ALA A 55 -11.04 11.46 -7.70
N CYS A 56 -11.23 10.29 -7.07
CA CYS A 56 -12.09 9.22 -7.57
C CYS A 56 -13.53 9.68 -7.83
N LYS A 57 -14.11 10.47 -6.90
CA LYS A 57 -15.46 11.03 -7.06
C LYS A 57 -15.55 11.94 -8.28
N ARG A 58 -14.52 12.77 -8.53
CA ARG A 58 -14.47 13.72 -9.66
C ARG A 58 -14.28 13.02 -11.00
N THR A 59 -13.54 11.92 -11.04
CA THR A 59 -13.23 11.18 -12.27
C THR A 59 -14.17 10.02 -12.52
N VAL A 60 -15.21 9.84 -11.69
CA VAL A 60 -16.17 8.72 -11.77
C VAL A 60 -15.45 7.35 -11.66
N ILE A 61 -14.28 7.32 -11.04
CA ILE A 61 -13.59 6.07 -10.68
C ILE A 61 -14.27 5.56 -9.41
N GLY A 62 -15.29 4.73 -9.58
CA GLY A 62 -16.03 4.11 -8.49
C GLY A 62 -15.30 2.92 -7.86
N LYS A 63 -15.81 2.45 -6.71
CA LYS A 63 -15.46 1.14 -6.17
C LYS A 63 -16.18 0.07 -6.99
N THR A 64 -15.57 -0.40 -8.07
CA THR A 64 -16.09 -1.57 -8.78
C THR A 64 -15.91 -2.78 -7.88
N ARG A 65 -17.00 -3.45 -7.53
CA ARG A 65 -16.93 -4.81 -7.00
C ARG A 65 -16.67 -5.71 -8.20
N PHE A 66 -15.47 -6.30 -8.24
CA PHE A 66 -15.17 -7.32 -9.24
C PHE A 66 -15.89 -8.60 -8.86
N ASN A 67 -16.64 -9.17 -9.81
CA ASN A 67 -17.03 -10.56 -9.71
C ASN A 67 -15.79 -11.38 -10.07
N LEU A 68 -15.22 -12.05 -9.08
CA LEU A 68 -14.07 -12.91 -9.29
C LEU A 68 -14.55 -14.19 -9.98
N ASP A 69 -13.92 -14.54 -11.09
CA ASP A 69 -14.07 -15.89 -11.64
C ASP A 69 -13.26 -16.86 -10.77
N CYS A 70 -13.99 -17.73 -10.04
CA CYS A 70 -13.40 -18.74 -9.18
C CYS A 70 -13.46 -20.14 -9.81
N SER A 71 -13.79 -20.28 -11.10
CA SER A 71 -13.92 -21.57 -11.78
C SER A 71 -12.63 -22.41 -11.73
N ALA A 72 -11.46 -21.77 -11.77
CA ALA A 72 -10.16 -22.42 -11.68
C ALA A 72 -9.62 -22.55 -10.23
N PHE A 73 -10.34 -22.02 -9.22
CA PHE A 73 -9.86 -22.06 -7.85
C PHE A 73 -9.93 -23.48 -7.28
N ARG A 74 -8.79 -23.99 -6.81
CA ARG A 74 -8.70 -25.28 -6.13
C ARG A 74 -8.31 -25.05 -4.68
N LYS A 75 -9.21 -25.40 -3.76
CA LYS A 75 -8.95 -25.33 -2.31
C LYS A 75 -7.72 -26.21 -1.97
N PRO A 76 -6.79 -25.75 -1.12
CA PRO A 76 -5.66 -26.57 -0.68
C PRO A 76 -6.16 -27.81 0.10
N PRO A 77 -5.43 -28.94 0.05
CA PRO A 77 -5.79 -30.14 0.81
C PRO A 77 -5.73 -29.88 2.32
N GLN A 78 -6.55 -30.62 3.07
CA GLN A 78 -6.50 -30.61 4.54
C GLN A 78 -5.14 -31.18 4.98
N GLY A 79 -4.38 -30.41 5.77
CA GLY A 79 -3.01 -30.79 6.19
C GLY A 79 -1.92 -29.76 5.88
N GLY A 80 -2.25 -28.63 5.22
CA GLY A 80 -1.35 -27.48 5.08
C GLY A 80 -0.25 -27.62 4.02
N GLN A 81 -0.01 -28.83 3.51
CA GLN A 81 0.94 -29.09 2.42
C GLN A 81 0.33 -28.72 1.07
N LEU A 82 0.96 -27.79 0.33
CA LEU A 82 0.58 -27.50 -1.06
C LEU A 82 0.99 -28.67 -1.97
N ARG A 83 0.15 -29.00 -2.97
CA ARG A 83 0.56 -29.95 -4.02
C ARG A 83 1.66 -29.30 -4.85
N LEU A 84 2.77 -30.01 -5.03
CA LEU A 84 3.72 -29.72 -6.11
C LEU A 84 2.99 -30.02 -7.43
N LEU A 85 3.27 -29.20 -8.45
CA LEU A 85 2.64 -29.27 -9.78
C LEU A 85 2.65 -30.69 -10.36
#